data_AF-A0A5R9GZD9-F1
#
_entry.id   AF-A0A5R9GZD9-F1
#
_cell.length_a   1.000
_cell.length_b   1.000
_cell.length_c   1.000
_cell.angle_alpha   90.00
_cell.angle_beta   90.00
_cell.angle_gamma   90.00
#
_symmetry.space_group_name_H-M   'P 1'
#
loop_
_entity.id
_entity.type
_entity.pdbx_description
1 polymer ?
#
loop_
_entity_poly.entity_id
_entity_poly.type
_entity_poly.pdbx_seq_one_letter_code
_entity_poly.pdbx_strand_id
1 'polypeptide(L)'
;MHKKKLLLIITLSLFPVLQMIPEAAATPAFSRQTGADCRSCHFMDMHGLNAFGRAFKQNAFNLSEHMKEQLQQQKQSEHEAKAPEHNESDQEHGCASC
;
A
#
# COMPACT_ATOMS: atom_id res chain seq x y z
N MET A 1 10.64 49.86 -10.83
CA MET A 1 10.59 49.12 -9.54
C MET A 1 9.44 48.11 -9.41
N HIS A 2 8.35 48.20 -10.20
CA HIS A 2 7.21 47.29 -10.12
C HIS A 2 7.49 45.85 -10.62
N LYS A 3 8.32 45.68 -11.66
CA LYS A 3 8.66 44.35 -12.22
C LYS A 3 9.42 43.44 -11.23
N LYS A 4 10.30 44.03 -10.41
CA LYS A 4 11.06 43.31 -9.36
C LYS A 4 10.17 42.90 -8.18
N LYS A 5 9.22 43.76 -7.78
CA LYS A 5 8.22 43.43 -6.76
C LYS A 5 7.25 42.34 -7.24
N LEU A 6 6.83 42.40 -8.50
CA LEU A 6 6.00 41.36 -9.11
C LEU A 6 6.71 40.00 -9.14
N LEU A 7 7.99 39.98 -9.53
CA LEU A 7 8.80 38.76 -9.50
C LEU A 7 8.95 38.20 -8.09
N LEU A 8 9.17 39.05 -7.07
CA LEU A 8 9.27 38.60 -5.67
C LEU A 8 7.96 38.03 -5.12
N ILE A 9 6.81 38.60 -5.51
CA ILE A 9 5.51 38.08 -5.07
C ILE A 9 5.24 36.70 -5.71
N ILE A 10 5.58 36.53 -6.99
CA ILE A 10 5.42 35.25 -7.68
C ILE A 10 6.32 34.16 -7.08
N THR A 11 7.58 34.48 -6.77
CA THR A 11 8.49 33.49 -6.17
C THR A 11 8.09 33.15 -4.73
N LEU A 12 7.63 34.14 -3.95
CA LEU A 12 7.19 33.91 -2.57
C LEU A 12 5.89 33.11 -2.50
N SER A 13 4.97 33.28 -3.45
CA SER A 13 3.71 32.52 -3.48
C SER A 13 3.88 31.09 -4.02
N LEU A 14 4.86 30.86 -4.91
CA LEU A 14 5.09 29.54 -5.50
C LEU A 14 5.84 28.57 -4.56
N PHE A 15 6.72 29.10 -3.70
CA PHE A 15 7.55 28.31 -2.78
C PHE A 15 6.76 27.37 -1.83
N PRO A 16 5.68 27.78 -1.15
CA PRO A 16 4.93 26.89 -0.27
C PRO A 16 4.17 25.78 -1.01
N VAL A 17 3.76 26.00 -2.26
CA VAL A 17 3.04 25.00 -3.07
C VAL A 17 3.91 23.78 -3.37
N LEU A 18 5.22 23.99 -3.53
CA LEU A 18 6.18 22.90 -3.78
C LEU A 18 6.37 21.95 -2.59
N GLN A 19 6.07 22.40 -1.36
CA GLN A 19 6.23 21.59 -0.14
C GLN A 19 5.05 20.63 0.10
N MET A 20 3.96 20.77 -0.67
CA MET A 20 2.74 19.98 -0.51
C MET A 20 2.64 18.80 -1.48
N ILE A 21 3.74 18.38 -2.10
CA ILE A 21 3.72 17.22 -3.00
C ILE A 21 3.60 15.94 -2.16
N PRO A 22 2.50 15.17 -2.25
CA PRO A 22 2.38 13.92 -1.54
C PRO A 22 3.43 12.93 -2.03
N GLU A 23 3.97 12.14 -1.10
CA GLU A 23 4.89 11.05 -1.43
C GLU A 23 4.16 10.06 -2.34
N ALA A 24 4.70 9.86 -3.55
CA ALA A 24 4.08 9.01 -4.55
C ALA A 24 4.31 7.54 -4.19
N ALA A 25 3.42 6.98 -3.37
CA ALA A 25 3.42 5.54 -3.05
C ALA A 25 3.03 4.74 -4.30
N ALA A 26 4.03 4.42 -5.13
CA ALA A 26 3.84 3.59 -6.31
C ALA A 26 3.53 2.16 -5.86
N THR A 27 2.25 1.76 -5.92
CA THR A 27 1.87 0.36 -5.77
C THR A 27 2.61 -0.46 -6.82
N PRO A 28 3.46 -1.42 -6.41
CA PRO A 28 4.28 -2.17 -7.36
C PRO A 28 3.41 -2.98 -8.32
N ALA A 29 3.90 -3.18 -9.55
CA ALA A 29 3.18 -3.91 -10.59
C ALA A 29 2.71 -5.30 -10.12
N PHE A 30 3.53 -5.98 -9.30
CA PHE A 30 3.17 -7.25 -8.68
C PHE A 30 1.89 -7.17 -7.83
N SER A 31 1.79 -6.22 -6.89
CA SER A 31 0.61 -6.10 -6.03
C SER A 31 -0.64 -5.71 -6.82
N ARG A 32 -0.49 -4.96 -7.92
CA ARG A 32 -1.60 -4.67 -8.84
C ARG A 32 -2.08 -5.91 -9.60
N GLN A 33 -1.15 -6.73 -10.06
CA GLN A 33 -1.46 -7.93 -10.85
C GLN A 33 -2.05 -9.07 -10.00
N THR A 34 -1.60 -9.18 -8.75
CA THR A 34 -1.89 -10.36 -7.91
C THR A 34 -2.80 -10.05 -6.72
N GLY A 35 -2.93 -8.76 -6.35
CA GLY A 35 -3.60 -8.33 -5.13
C GLY A 35 -2.97 -8.90 -3.87
N ALA A 36 -1.66 -9.21 -3.89
CA ALA A 36 -0.92 -9.73 -2.76
C ALA A 36 -0.01 -8.67 -2.15
N ASP A 37 0.25 -8.79 -0.84
CA ASP A 37 1.11 -7.88 -0.11
C ASP A 37 2.56 -7.94 -0.59
N CYS A 38 3.29 -6.84 -0.45
CA CYS A 38 4.69 -6.74 -0.87
C CYS A 38 5.59 -7.83 -0.24
N ARG A 39 5.27 -8.24 0.99
CA ARG A 39 5.96 -9.31 1.74
C ARG A 39 5.79 -10.69 1.11
N SER A 40 4.78 -10.88 0.26
CA SER A 40 4.60 -12.10 -0.53
C SER A 40 5.72 -12.28 -1.56
N CYS A 41 6.31 -11.19 -2.05
CA CYS A 41 7.38 -11.20 -3.04
C CYS A 41 8.79 -10.94 -2.44
N HIS A 42 8.85 -10.13 -1.39
CA HIS A 42 10.12 -9.66 -0.79
C HIS A 42 10.38 -10.17 0.63
N PHE A 43 11.65 -10.15 1.03
CA PHE A 43 12.08 -10.25 2.44
C PHE A 43 12.66 -8.91 2.94
N MET A 44 12.84 -8.78 4.26
CA MET A 44 13.56 -7.70 5.00
C MET A 44 13.65 -6.34 4.27
N ASP A 45 12.79 -5.39 4.68
CA ASP A 45 12.74 -4.01 4.18
C ASP A 45 12.60 -3.86 2.65
N MET A 46 12.14 -4.89 1.96
CA MET A 46 11.85 -4.86 0.51
C MET A 46 13.09 -4.81 -0.40
N HIS A 47 14.28 -5.07 0.12
CA HIS A 47 15.53 -5.01 -0.68
C HIS A 47 15.82 -6.28 -1.49
N GLY A 48 15.24 -7.43 -1.11
CA GLY A 48 15.51 -8.71 -1.77
C GLY A 48 14.26 -9.54 -2.03
N LEU A 49 14.32 -10.38 -3.07
CA LEU A 49 13.23 -11.29 -3.45
C LEU A 49 13.31 -12.58 -2.64
N ASN A 50 12.19 -13.00 -2.06
CA ASN A 50 12.08 -14.29 -1.39
C ASN A 50 12.01 -15.44 -2.44
N ALA A 51 11.81 -16.68 -2.01
CA ALA A 51 11.75 -17.82 -2.92
C ALA A 51 10.64 -17.68 -3.97
N PHE A 52 9.46 -17.24 -3.55
CA PHE A 52 8.33 -16.97 -4.43
C PHE A 52 8.65 -15.85 -5.44
N GLY A 53 9.17 -14.70 -4.97
CA GLY A 53 9.51 -13.57 -5.83
C GLY A 53 10.57 -13.92 -6.89
N ARG A 54 11.56 -14.75 -6.53
CA ARG A 54 12.54 -15.26 -7.51
C ARG A 54 11.90 -16.18 -8.54
N ALA A 55 11.03 -17.09 -8.12
CA ALA A 55 10.33 -17.99 -9.02
C ALA A 55 9.39 -17.21 -9.97
N PHE A 56 8.66 -16.22 -9.47
CA PHE A 56 7.81 -15.34 -10.26
C PHE A 56 8.60 -14.55 -11.31
N LYS A 57 9.77 -14.00 -10.92
CA LYS A 57 10.69 -13.35 -11.86
C LYS A 57 11.21 -14.32 -12.92
N GLN A 58 11.57 -15.56 -12.53
CA GLN A 58 12.01 -16.60 -13.47
C GLN A 58 10.89 -17.02 -14.43
N ASN A 59 9.63 -16.97 -14.00
CA ASN A 59 8.45 -17.19 -14.84
C ASN A 59 8.00 -15.93 -15.61
N ALA A 60 8.94 -15.04 -15.95
CA ALA A 60 8.71 -13.82 -16.71
C ALA A 60 7.57 -12.93 -16.17
N PHE A 61 7.45 -12.83 -14.83
CA PHE A 61 6.40 -12.06 -14.15
C PHE A 61 4.97 -12.53 -14.46
N ASN A 62 4.80 -13.81 -14.76
CA ASN A 62 3.49 -14.45 -14.86
C ASN A 62 3.25 -15.38 -13.68
N LEU A 63 1.99 -15.47 -13.24
CA LEU A 63 1.57 -16.46 -12.25
C LEU A 63 1.27 -17.78 -12.96
N SER A 64 2.06 -18.82 -12.64
CA SER A 64 1.68 -20.21 -12.93
C SER A 64 0.56 -20.67 -12.02
N GLU A 65 -0.11 -21.78 -12.35
CA GLU A 65 -1.18 -22.33 -11.49
C GLU A 65 -0.68 -22.64 -10.07
N HIS A 66 0.46 -23.31 -9.94
CA HIS A 66 1.06 -23.59 -8.63
C HIS A 66 1.36 -22.31 -7.83
N MET A 67 1.78 -21.22 -8.48
CA MET A 67 2.02 -19.95 -7.80
C MET A 67 0.72 -19.29 -7.30
N LYS A 68 -0.39 -19.45 -8.04
CA LYS A 68 -1.70 -18.93 -7.60
C LYS A 68 -2.17 -19.63 -6.33
N GLU A 69 -2.00 -20.95 -6.27
CA GLU A 69 -2.33 -21.75 -5.09
C GLU A 69 -1.51 -21.30 -3.87
N GLN A 70 -0.21 -21.07 -4.03
CA GLN A 70 0.65 -20.55 -2.96
C GLN A 70 0.20 -19.18 -2.43
N LEU A 71 -0.19 -18.26 -3.32
CA LEU A 71 -0.73 -16.96 -2.90
C LEU A 71 -2.08 -17.07 -2.17
N GLN A 72 -2.94 -17.98 -2.60
CA GLN A 72 -4.23 -18.22 -1.94
C GLN A 72 -4.04 -18.77 -0.52
N GLN A 73 -3.11 -19.71 -0.35
CA GLN A 73 -2.76 -20.26 0.96
C GLN A 73 -2.23 -19.17 1.90
N GLN A 74 -1.38 -18.26 1.40
CA GLN A 74 -0.91 -17.12 2.19
C GLN A 74 -2.06 -16.23 2.67
N LYS A 75 -2.97 -15.84 1.75
CA LYS A 75 -4.15 -15.03 2.09
C LYS A 75 -5.06 -15.71 3.11
N GLN A 76 -5.23 -17.02 3.02
CA GLN A 76 -6.02 -17.79 3.98
C GLN A 76 -5.36 -17.80 5.35
N SER A 77 -4.04 -18.03 5.42
CA SER A 77 -3.30 -18.02 6.68
C SER A 77 -3.31 -16.64 7.35
N GLU A 78 -3.30 -15.56 6.57
CA GLU A 78 -3.43 -14.19 7.08
C GLU A 78 -4.84 -13.92 7.64
N HIS A 79 -5.88 -14.41 6.96
CA HIS A 79 -7.26 -14.29 7.43
C HIS A 79 -7.51 -15.07 8.72
N GLU A 80 -6.91 -16.25 8.86
CA GLU A 80 -7.05 -17.09 10.04
C GLU A 80 -6.22 -16.55 11.23
N ALA A 81 -5.02 -16.02 10.97
CA ALA A 81 -4.24 -15.30 11.97
C ALA A 81 -4.89 -13.99 12.44
N LYS A 82 -5.89 -13.49 11.70
CA LYS A 82 -6.70 -12.30 12.03
C LYS A 82 -8.13 -12.66 12.45
N ALA A 83 -8.36 -13.87 12.97
CA ALA A 83 -9.61 -14.19 13.67
C ALA A 83 -9.89 -13.13 14.76
N PRO A 84 -11.15 -12.72 14.97
CA PRO A 84 -11.46 -11.52 15.73
C PRO A 84 -11.13 -11.74 17.20
N GLU A 85 -10.33 -10.84 17.79
CA GLU A 85 -10.56 -10.51 19.19
C GLU A 85 -11.98 -9.94 19.26
N HIS A 86 -12.90 -10.76 19.75
CA HIS A 86 -14.13 -10.31 20.38
C HIS A 86 -13.73 -9.25 21.42
N ASN A 87 -13.98 -7.97 21.13
CA ASN A 87 -14.19 -7.00 22.19
C ASN A 87 -15.65 -6.54 22.12
N GLU A 88 -16.43 -7.21 22.97
CA GLU A 88 -17.73 -6.79 23.45
C GLU A 88 -17.58 -5.45 24.19
N SER A 89 -17.87 -4.32 23.52
CA SER A 89 -18.21 -3.07 24.19
C SER A 89 -18.78 -2.00 23.24
N ASP A 90 -19.70 -2.34 22.35
CA ASP A 90 -20.64 -1.33 21.81
C ASP A 90 -21.89 -1.36 22.70
N GLN A 91 -21.73 -0.80 23.91
CA GLN A 91 -22.84 -0.49 24.78
C GLN A 91 -23.63 0.66 24.15
N GLU A 92 -24.73 0.26 23.52
CA GLU A 92 -25.92 1.03 23.17
C GLU A 92 -26.03 2.37 23.91
N HIS A 93 -25.72 3.47 23.20
CA HIS A 93 -26.21 4.79 23.55
C HIS A 93 -26.58 5.52 22.26
N GLY A 94 -27.81 5.33 21.78
CA GLY A 94 -28.23 6.02 20.56
C GLY A 94 -29.59 5.65 19.98
N CYS A 95 -30.60 5.34 20.79
CA CYS A 95 -31.99 5.45 20.34
C CYS A 95 -32.91 5.90 21.48
N ALA A 96 -32.93 7.23 21.70
CA ALA A 96 -33.98 7.88 22.47
C ALA A 96 -35.21 8.04 21.58
N SER A 97 -36.17 7.14 21.73
CA SER A 97 -37.58 7.32 21.34
C SER A 97 -38.43 6.36 22.15
N CYS A 98 -38.76 6.79 23.38
CA CYS A 98 -40.00 6.56 24.11
C CYS A 98 -39.97 7.43 25.37
#